data_AF-A0A3N1GDZ1-F1
#
_entry.id   AF-A0A3N1GDZ1-F1
#
_cell.length_a   1.000
_cell.length_b   1.000
_cell.length_c   1.000
_cell.angle_alpha   90.00
_cell.angle_beta   90.00
_cell.angle_gamma   90.00
#
_symmetry.space_group_name_H-M   'P 1'
#
loop_
_entity.id
_entity.type
_entity.pdbx_description
1 polymer ?
#
loop_
_entity_poly.entity_id
_entity_poly.type
_entity_poly.pdbx_seq_one_letter_code
_entity_poly.pdbx_strand_id
1 'polypeptide(L)'
;MAPDDAAVDRETFYVSAFAELEAPHVRVLLFVADWERTGEHAGPPTTDDLSDAFSASLCPVIRPVLTTLERAGLVVKRAGPRQPGSAPHRETGVPHVWEVTTFAGHLMRRIGHVPPDRSRPDGMAA
;
A
#
# COMPACT_ATOMS: atom_id res chain seq x y z
N MET A 1 -20.04 -28.25 -1.89
CA MET A 1 -19.62 -26.94 -2.42
C MET A 1 -18.14 -27.08 -2.74
N ALA A 2 -17.79 -27.10 -4.02
CA ALA A 2 -16.49 -27.61 -4.49
C ALA A 2 -15.39 -26.56 -4.25
N PRO A 3 -14.16 -26.99 -3.87
CA PRO A 3 -13.03 -26.07 -3.62
C PRO A 3 -12.60 -25.28 -4.86
N ASP A 4 -12.96 -25.74 -6.07
CA ASP A 4 -12.66 -25.05 -7.33
C ASP A 4 -13.45 -23.74 -7.50
N ASP A 5 -14.73 -23.69 -7.11
CA ASP A 5 -15.54 -22.47 -7.22
C ASP A 5 -14.93 -21.33 -6.40
N ALA A 6 -14.47 -21.64 -5.18
CA ALA A 6 -13.81 -20.67 -4.31
C ALA A 6 -12.42 -20.23 -4.83
N ALA A 7 -11.77 -21.02 -5.68
CA ALA A 7 -10.50 -20.64 -6.30
C ALA A 7 -10.72 -19.70 -7.49
N VAL A 8 -11.72 -19.99 -8.34
CA VAL A 8 -12.13 -19.15 -9.48
C VAL A 8 -12.63 -17.78 -9.01
N ASP A 9 -13.41 -17.74 -7.92
CA ASP A 9 -13.87 -16.48 -7.32
C ASP A 9 -12.72 -15.60 -6.85
N ARG A 10 -11.70 -16.19 -6.21
CA ARG A 10 -10.51 -15.46 -5.77
C ARG A 10 -9.70 -14.94 -6.94
N GLU A 11 -9.53 -15.74 -7.99
CA GLU A 11 -8.81 -15.33 -9.19
C GLU A 11 -9.50 -14.18 -9.92
N THR A 12 -10.81 -14.26 -10.08
CA THR A 12 -11.63 -13.18 -10.66
C THR A 12 -11.50 -11.89 -9.85
N PHE A 13 -11.48 -12.00 -8.51
CA PHE A 13 -11.27 -10.88 -7.61
C PHE A 13 -9.90 -10.21 -7.79
N TYR A 14 -8.83 -11.00 -7.93
CA TYR A 14 -7.48 -10.48 -8.19
C TYR A 14 -7.35 -9.81 -9.57
N VAL A 15 -7.94 -10.39 -10.62
CA VAL A 15 -7.93 -9.84 -11.98
C VAL A 15 -8.68 -8.51 -12.03
N SER A 16 -9.84 -8.44 -11.37
CA SER A 16 -10.66 -7.22 -11.31
C SER A 16 -9.91 -6.09 -10.58
N ALA A 17 -9.21 -6.42 -9.49
CA ALA A 17 -8.40 -5.44 -8.77
C ALA A 17 -7.24 -4.89 -9.61
N PHE A 18 -6.72 -5.65 -10.59
CA PHE A 18 -5.64 -5.24 -11.47
C PHE A 18 -6.07 -4.47 -12.70
N ALA A 19 -7.29 -4.70 -13.19
CA ALA A 19 -7.77 -4.14 -14.45
C ALA A 19 -7.71 -2.61 -14.50
N GLU A 20 -7.80 -1.94 -13.34
CA GLU A 20 -7.78 -0.49 -13.22
C GLU A 20 -6.41 0.09 -12.76
N LEU A 21 -5.40 -0.77 -12.53
CA LEU A 21 -4.12 -0.33 -11.98
C LEU A 21 -3.12 0.05 -13.06
N GLU A 22 -2.81 1.33 -13.11
CA GLU A 22 -1.67 1.86 -13.85
C GLU A 22 -0.35 1.88 -13.05
N ALA A 23 0.77 2.11 -13.73
CA ALA A 23 2.11 2.17 -13.13
C ALA A 23 2.26 3.13 -11.92
N PRO A 24 1.60 4.31 -11.87
CA PRO A 24 1.57 5.13 -10.65
C PRO A 24 1.03 4.41 -9.43
N HIS A 25 -0.05 3.64 -9.58
CA HIS A 25 -0.69 2.90 -8.49
C HIS A 25 0.23 1.83 -7.94
N VAL A 26 0.88 1.07 -8.82
CA VAL A 26 1.85 0.03 -8.44
C VAL A 26 3.03 0.65 -7.68
N ARG A 27 3.56 1.78 -8.15
CA ARG A 27 4.68 2.47 -7.48
C ARG A 27 4.32 2.96 -6.08
N VAL A 28 3.16 3.60 -5.92
CA VAL A 28 2.69 4.06 -4.61
C VAL A 28 2.42 2.87 -3.68
N LEU A 29 1.79 1.81 -4.18
CA LEU A 29 1.51 0.61 -3.39
C LEU A 29 2.79 -0.05 -2.88
N LEU A 30 3.81 -0.20 -3.74
CA LEU A 30 5.12 -0.74 -3.34
C LEU A 30 5.84 0.15 -2.34
N PHE A 31 5.74 1.47 -2.49
CA PHE A 31 6.33 2.41 -1.55
C PHE A 31 5.71 2.28 -0.15
N VAL A 32 4.38 2.24 -0.03
CA VAL A 32 3.71 2.06 1.26
C VAL A 32 4.08 0.71 1.88
N ALA A 33 4.12 -0.36 1.08
CA ALA A 33 4.52 -1.69 1.55
C ALA A 33 5.97 -1.71 2.07
N ASP A 34 6.89 -1.03 1.38
CA ASP A 34 8.29 -0.96 1.80
C ASP A 34 8.47 -0.08 3.06
N TRP A 35 7.73 1.01 3.15
CA TRP A 35 7.70 1.89 4.32
C TRP A 35 7.29 1.12 5.58
N GLU A 36 6.22 0.34 5.51
CA GLU A 36 5.79 -0.52 6.62
C GLU A 36 6.80 -1.62 6.94
N ARG A 37 7.43 -2.21 5.92
CA ARG A 37 8.40 -3.31 6.07
C ARG A 37 9.69 -2.88 6.75
N THR A 38 10.22 -1.70 6.39
CA THR A 38 11.49 -1.20 6.96
C THR A 38 11.36 -0.91 8.45
N GLY A 39 10.18 -0.48 8.91
CA GLY A 39 9.95 -0.14 10.32
C GLY A 39 10.80 1.03 10.82
N GLU A 40 11.49 1.73 9.92
CA GLU A 40 12.35 2.88 10.23
C GLU A 40 11.52 4.14 10.59
N HIS A 41 10.23 4.11 10.28
CA HIS A 41 9.30 5.20 10.44
C HIS A 41 8.38 4.96 11.65
N ALA A 42 7.97 6.04 12.32
CA ALA A 42 7.11 5.99 13.51
C ALA A 42 5.68 5.48 13.25
N GLY A 43 5.31 5.23 11.99
CA GLY A 43 4.00 4.74 11.59
C GLY A 43 3.85 4.73 10.06
N PRO A 44 2.67 4.34 9.55
CA PRO A 44 2.39 4.33 8.10
C PRO A 44 2.42 5.77 7.53
N PRO A 45 2.71 5.92 6.22
CA PRO A 45 2.89 7.23 5.62
C PRO A 45 1.57 8.02 5.53
N THR A 46 1.67 9.34 5.68
CA THR A 46 0.57 10.27 5.43
C THR A 46 0.46 10.61 3.94
N THR A 47 -0.62 11.31 3.56
CA THR A 47 -0.76 11.84 2.19
C THR A 47 0.36 12.84 1.86
N ASP A 48 0.84 13.59 2.84
CA ASP A 48 1.89 14.59 2.64
C ASP A 48 3.25 13.91 2.44
N ASP A 49 3.58 12.88 3.22
CA ASP A 49 4.79 12.06 3.02
C ASP A 49 4.84 11.47 1.60
N LEU A 50 3.70 10.97 1.11
CA LEU A 50 3.56 10.45 -0.25
C LEU A 50 3.64 11.57 -1.30
N SER A 51 3.07 12.74 -1.02
CA SER A 51 3.15 13.89 -1.92
C SER A 51 4.59 14.37 -2.07
N ASP A 52 5.35 14.37 -0.98
CA ASP A 52 6.76 14.76 -0.96
C ASP A 52 7.62 13.72 -1.68
N ALA A 53 7.45 12.43 -1.36
CA ALA A 53 8.19 11.33 -1.98
C ALA A 53 7.98 11.24 -3.50
N PHE A 54 6.78 11.60 -3.99
CA PHE A 54 6.43 11.55 -5.40
C PHE A 54 6.30 12.93 -6.05
N SER A 55 6.74 14.01 -5.38
CA SER A 55 6.56 15.39 -5.81
C SER A 55 6.99 15.66 -7.25
N ALA A 56 8.13 15.08 -7.68
CA ALA A 56 8.66 15.23 -9.03
C ALA A 56 7.93 14.42 -10.12
N SER A 57 7.08 13.46 -9.75
CA SER A 57 6.50 12.49 -10.71
C SER A 57 4.98 12.37 -10.68
N LEU A 58 4.33 12.60 -9.53
CA LEU A 58 2.90 12.36 -9.33
C LEU A 58 2.17 13.49 -8.60
N CYS A 59 2.79 14.64 -8.30
CA CYS A 59 2.03 15.79 -7.82
C CYS A 59 1.52 16.56 -9.05
N PRO A 60 0.19 16.63 -9.32
CA PRO A 60 -0.93 16.67 -8.36
C PRO A 60 -1.81 15.40 -8.28
N VAL A 61 -1.44 14.30 -8.94
CA VAL A 61 -2.27 13.09 -9.09
C VAL A 61 -2.19 12.08 -7.92
N ILE A 62 -1.40 12.35 -6.88
CA ILE A 62 -1.25 11.41 -5.75
C ILE A 62 -2.57 11.10 -5.03
N ARG A 63 -3.45 12.09 -4.86
CA ARG A 63 -4.77 11.90 -4.24
C ARG A 63 -5.67 10.99 -5.09
N PRO A 64 -5.85 11.24 -6.41
CA PRO A 64 -6.49 10.29 -7.31
C PRO A 64 -5.92 8.88 -7.24
N VAL A 65 -4.58 8.72 -7.22
CA VAL A 65 -3.93 7.40 -7.12
C VAL A 65 -4.31 6.68 -5.83
N LEU A 66 -4.30 7.37 -4.70
CA LEU A 66 -4.69 6.80 -3.41
C LEU A 66 -6.17 6.43 -3.37
N THR A 67 -7.05 7.25 -3.96
CA THR A 67 -8.48 6.93 -4.08
C THR A 67 -8.72 5.67 -4.91
N THR A 68 -8.00 5.48 -6.02
CA THR A 68 -8.09 4.26 -6.83
C THR A 68 -7.62 3.03 -6.03
N LEU A 69 -6.47 3.14 -5.35
CA LEU A 69 -5.93 2.05 -4.53
C LEU A 69 -6.87 1.68 -3.37
N GLU A 70 -7.52 2.67 -2.75
CA GLU A 70 -8.51 2.46 -1.68
C GLU A 70 -9.77 1.76 -2.21
N ARG A 71 -10.30 2.22 -3.35
CA ARG A 71 -11.46 1.60 -4.02
C ARG A 71 -11.18 0.15 -4.46
N ALA A 72 -9.95 -0.14 -4.87
CA ALA A 72 -9.50 -1.49 -5.18
C ALA A 72 -9.24 -2.36 -3.93
N GLY A 73 -9.39 -1.81 -2.72
CA GLY A 73 -9.16 -2.53 -1.47
C GLY A 73 -7.68 -2.86 -1.21
N LEU A 74 -6.76 -2.15 -1.85
CA LEU A 74 -5.32 -2.41 -1.77
C LEU A 74 -4.64 -1.62 -0.66
N VAL A 75 -5.17 -0.44 -0.36
CA VAL A 75 -4.79 0.35 0.80
C VAL A 75 -6.02 0.70 1.63
N VAL A 76 -5.81 0.99 2.90
CA VAL A 76 -6.84 1.50 3.80
C VAL A 76 -6.40 2.84 4.39
N LYS A 77 -7.31 3.81 4.36
CA LYS A 77 -7.14 5.10 5.03
C LYS A 77 -7.50 4.96 6.50
N ARG A 78 -6.56 5.26 7.40
CA ARG A 78 -6.81 5.27 8.85
C ARG A 78 -6.60 6.64 9.47
N ALA A 79 -7.25 6.85 10.60
CA ALA A 79 -6.91 7.95 11.48
C ALA A 79 -5.51 7.71 12.06
N GLY A 80 -4.58 8.59 11.72
CA GLY A 80 -3.21 8.56 12.21
C GLY A 80 -3.07 9.18 13.60
N PRO A 81 -2.00 8.85 14.33
CA PRO A 81 -1.68 9.54 15.56
C PRO A 81 -1.46 11.03 15.28
N ARG A 82 -2.03 11.91 16.11
CA ARG A 82 -1.65 13.33 16.10
C ARG A 82 -0.17 13.42 16.46
N GLN A 83 0.71 13.68 15.50
CA GLN A 83 2.10 13.95 15.81
C GLN A 83 2.21 15.28 16.57
N PRO A 84 2.84 15.31 17.75
CA PRO A 84 3.15 16.56 18.44
C PRO A 84 4.31 17.25 17.72
N GLY A 85 4.03 18.30 16.95
CA GLY A 85 5.07 19.14 16.33
C GLY A 85 4.83 19.53 14.87
N SER A 86 3.83 18.96 14.20
CA SER A 86 3.47 19.38 12.85
C SER A 86 2.88 20.80 12.89
N ALA A 87 3.49 21.72 12.14
CA ALA A 87 3.07 23.12 11.98
C ALA A 87 1.56 23.21 11.64
N PRO A 88 0.89 24.36 11.90
CA PRO A 88 -0.56 24.47 11.76
C PRO A 88 -0.96 24.47 10.29
N HIS A 89 -1.02 23.28 9.69
CA HIS A 89 -1.64 23.07 8.40
C HIS A 89 -3.15 23.21 8.58
N ARG A 90 -3.70 24.17 7.85
CA ARG A 90 -5.12 24.49 7.77
C ARG A 90 -5.85 23.34 7.08
N GLU A 91 -6.10 22.26 7.79
CA GLU A 91 -7.21 21.35 7.51
C GLU A 91 -7.59 20.69 8.83
N THR A 92 -8.73 21.12 9.37
CA THR A 92 -9.37 20.55 10.55
C THR A 92 -9.63 19.06 10.32
N GLY A 93 -8.71 18.20 10.74
CA GLY A 93 -8.85 16.75 10.59
C GLY A 93 -7.78 16.00 11.38
N VAL A 94 -8.11 14.79 11.80
CA VAL A 94 -7.09 13.84 12.25
C VAL A 94 -6.21 13.52 11.05
N PRO A 95 -4.87 13.60 11.15
CA PRO A 95 -4.00 13.26 10.02
C PRO A 95 -4.32 11.84 9.56
N HIS A 96 -4.47 11.64 8.26
CA HIS A 96 -4.78 10.32 7.71
C HIS A 96 -3.51 9.63 7.26
N VAL A 97 -3.36 8.38 7.68
CA VAL A 97 -2.28 7.48 7.27
C VAL A 97 -2.82 6.39 6.35
N TRP A 98 -1.94 5.86 5.52
CA TRP A 98 -2.28 4.84 4.53
C TRP A 98 -1.55 3.55 4.85
N GLU A 99 -2.30 2.45 4.96
CA GLU A 99 -1.75 1.13 5.21
C GLU A 99 -2.06 0.17 4.05
N VAL A 100 -1.17 -0.77 3.75
CA VAL A 100 -1.48 -1.84 2.79
C VAL A 100 -2.40 -2.89 3.41
N THR A 101 -3.35 -3.40 2.62
CA THR A 101 -4.22 -4.48 3.10
C THR A 101 -3.55 -5.85 3.00
N THR A 102 -4.01 -6.83 3.78
CA THR A 102 -3.59 -8.23 3.62
C THR A 102 -3.79 -8.74 2.20
N PHE A 103 -4.89 -8.30 1.55
CA PHE A 103 -5.18 -8.59 0.15
C PHE A 103 -4.09 -8.06 -0.79
N ALA A 104 -3.68 -6.80 -0.64
CA ALA A 104 -2.57 -6.24 -1.41
C ALA A 104 -1.26 -7.01 -1.19
N GLY A 105 -0.96 -7.39 0.05
CA GLY A 105 0.22 -8.21 0.35
C GLY A 105 0.19 -9.59 -0.34
N HIS A 106 -0.97 -10.24 -0.44
CA HIS A 106 -1.11 -11.46 -1.24
C HIS A 106 -0.97 -11.20 -2.74
N LEU A 107 -1.54 -10.11 -3.22
CA LEU A 107 -1.51 -9.73 -4.63
C LEU A 107 -0.09 -9.44 -5.12
N MET A 108 0.68 -8.63 -4.39
CA MET A 108 2.08 -8.29 -4.70
C MET A 108 2.99 -9.53 -4.71
N ARG A 109 2.69 -10.52 -3.84
CA ARG A 109 3.38 -11.83 -3.85
C ARG A 109 3.12 -12.64 -5.11
N ARG A 110 1.89 -12.63 -5.60
CA ARG A 110 1.50 -13.41 -6.78
C ARG A 110 2.10 -12.89 -8.08
N ILE A 111 2.31 -11.58 -8.18
CA ILE A 111 2.87 -10.90 -9.37
C ILE A 111 4.41 -10.80 -9.36
N GLY A 112 5.08 -11.34 -8.35
CA GLY A 112 6.55 -11.30 -8.26
C GLY A 112 7.14 -9.94 -7.86
N HIS A 113 6.33 -8.99 -7.41
CA HIS A 113 6.77 -7.68 -6.94
C HIS A 113 7.01 -7.66 -5.42
N VAL A 114 7.48 -8.76 -4.85
CA VAL A 114 7.88 -8.85 -3.44
C VAL A 114 9.30 -8.30 -3.33
N PRO A 115 9.55 -7.24 -2.54
CA PRO A 115 10.90 -6.96 -2.08
C PRO A 115 11.36 -8.16 -1.24
N PRO A 116 12.54 -8.75 -1.50
CA PRO A 116 12.96 -10.00 -0.87
C PRO A 116 12.85 -9.94 0.66
N ASP A 117 12.18 -10.95 1.23
CA ASP A 117 11.94 -11.08 2.66
C ASP A 117 13.24 -11.53 3.35
N ARG A 118 13.81 -10.69 4.22
CA ARG A 118 15.03 -11.02 4.99
C ARG A 118 14.74 -11.91 6.20
N SER A 119 13.50 -12.27 6.45
CA SER A 119 13.10 -12.98 7.68
C SER A 119 13.28 -14.50 7.59
N ARG A 120 13.77 -15.04 6.47
CA ARG A 120 14.16 -16.45 6.40
C ARG A 120 15.63 -16.55 6.80
N PRO A 121 15.98 -17.03 8.02
CA PRO A 121 17.30 -17.58 8.20
C PRO A 121 17.45 -18.69 7.17
N ASP A 122 18.48 -18.59 6.32
CA ASP A 122 18.91 -19.67 5.46
C ASP A 122 19.16 -20.88 6.37
N GLY A 123 18.17 -21.77 6.39
CA GLY A 123 18.30 -23.06 7.02
C GLY A 123 19.41 -23.79 6.30
N MET A 124 20.54 -23.92 7.00
CA MET A 124 21.28 -25.16 7.13
C MET A 124 21.60 -25.83 5.79
N ALA A 125 22.71 -25.42 5.18
CA ALA A 125 23.42 -26.23 4.20
C ALA A 125 24.79 -26.65 4.78
N ALA A 126 24.88 -27.96 5.02
CA ALA A 126 26.04 -28.79 5.39
C ALA A 126 26.63 -28.63 6.80
#